data_AF-A0A2G0CJG3-F1
#
_entry.id   AF-A0A2G0CJG3-F1
#
_cell.length_a   1.000
_cell.length_b   1.000
_cell.length_c   1.000
_cell.angle_alpha   90.00
_cell.angle_beta   90.00
_cell.angle_gamma   90.00
#
_symmetry.space_group_name_H-M   'P 1'
#
loop_
_entity.id
_entity.type
_entity.pdbx_description
1 polymer ?
#
loop_
_entity_poly.entity_id
_entity_poly.type
_entity_poly.pdbx_seq_one_letter_code
_entity_poly.pdbx_strand_id
1 'polypeptide(L)'
;MYSPNPATLSFYHRACRSGLPTDVRLGSPRLRDCGGLGICSIRLRGQNTSAAACSHVVPTFLRIEAATGRLLLHLTGRALTPEVRERHFRGGFLTLTHPYRLSPPLLRALGLPAGKYTLPTGRYPILDDGTFCTASLPLACVIRGIQPLPRPAA
;
A
#
# COMPACT_ATOMS: atom_id res chain seq x y z
N MET A 1 25.29 8.96 14.60
CA MET A 1 24.46 7.82 14.17
C MET A 1 23.55 7.46 15.35
N TYR A 2 22.25 7.66 15.22
CA TYR A 2 21.29 7.33 16.28
C TYR A 2 20.94 5.84 16.12
N SER A 3 21.57 4.97 16.91
CA SER A 3 21.14 3.56 16.95
C SER A 3 19.80 3.52 17.67
N PRO A 4 18.71 3.08 17.02
CA PRO A 4 17.42 3.00 17.67
C PRO A 4 17.49 2.02 18.85
N ASN A 5 16.82 2.34 19.95
CA ASN A 5 16.71 1.42 21.07
C ASN A 5 16.07 0.10 20.58
N PRO A 6 16.69 -1.07 20.81
CA PRO A 6 16.20 -2.36 20.32
C PRO A 6 14.80 -2.70 20.85
N ALA A 7 14.42 -2.20 22.04
CA ALA A 7 13.07 -2.35 22.56
C ALA A 7 12.04 -1.63 21.67
N THR A 8 12.34 -0.40 21.25
CA THR A 8 11.47 0.41 20.37
C THR A 8 11.29 -0.23 18.99
N LEU A 9 12.36 -0.81 18.43
CA LEU A 9 12.29 -1.56 17.16
C LEU A 9 11.40 -2.80 17.28
N SER A 10 11.50 -3.53 18.40
CA SER A 10 10.64 -4.70 18.66
C SER A 10 9.16 -4.32 18.73
N PHE A 11 8.83 -3.24 19.44
CA PHE A 11 7.46 -2.72 19.50
C PHE A 11 6.96 -2.28 18.12
N TYR A 12 7.78 -1.58 17.36
CA TYR A 12 7.45 -1.16 16.00
C TYR A 12 7.16 -2.35 15.09
N HIS A 13 8.03 -3.36 15.04
CA HIS A 13 7.81 -4.56 14.22
C HIS A 13 6.53 -5.30 14.62
N ARG A 14 6.22 -5.36 15.91
CA ARG A 14 4.97 -5.94 16.40
C ARG A 14 3.75 -5.15 15.92
N ALA A 15 3.83 -3.82 15.97
CA ALA A 15 2.78 -2.93 15.49
C ALA A 15 2.58 -2.99 13.96
N CYS A 16 3.64 -3.22 13.19
CA CYS A 16 3.53 -3.47 11.75
C CYS A 16 2.80 -4.79 11.46
N ARG A 17 3.12 -5.85 12.22
CA ARG A 17 2.51 -7.18 12.07
C ARG A 17 1.08 -7.27 12.58
N SER A 18 0.61 -6.30 13.38
CA SER A 18 -0.78 -6.27 13.84
C SER A 18 -1.77 -5.83 12.76
N GLY A 19 -1.29 -5.43 11.57
CA GLY A 19 -2.12 -5.11 10.44
C GLY A 19 -2.79 -6.34 9.81
N LEU A 20 -3.71 -6.08 8.88
CA LEU A 20 -4.38 -7.09 8.08
C LEU A 20 -3.38 -7.79 7.14
N PRO A 21 -3.17 -9.11 7.25
CA PRO A 21 -2.23 -9.83 6.39
C PRO A 21 -2.76 -9.92 4.95
N THR A 22 -1.96 -9.41 4.02
CA THR A 22 -2.27 -9.39 2.60
C THR A 22 -1.06 -9.82 1.76
N ASP A 23 -1.32 -10.05 0.48
CA ASP A 23 -0.31 -10.17 -0.54
C ASP A 23 -0.50 -9.03 -1.53
N VAL A 24 0.56 -8.23 -1.71
CA VAL A 24 0.60 -7.12 -2.67
C VAL A 24 1.36 -7.58 -3.90
N ARG A 25 0.71 -7.54 -5.06
CA ARG A 25 1.37 -7.72 -6.34
C ARG A 25 1.83 -6.38 -6.87
N LEU A 26 3.13 -6.22 -7.04
CA LEU A 26 3.72 -4.99 -7.55
C LEU A 26 3.66 -4.93 -9.08
N GLY A 27 3.43 -3.75 -9.62
CA GLY A 27 3.26 -3.48 -11.06
C GLY A 27 1.94 -2.82 -11.42
N SER A 28 1.50 -2.91 -12.68
CA SER A 28 0.26 -2.27 -13.14
C SER A 28 -0.71 -3.30 -13.70
N PRO A 29 -2.01 -3.24 -13.33
CA PRO A 29 -3.01 -4.14 -13.92
C PRO A 29 -3.36 -3.77 -15.37
N ARG A 30 -2.92 -2.60 -15.85
CA ARG A 30 -3.22 -2.08 -17.20
C ARG A 30 -2.09 -2.32 -18.21
N LEU A 31 -0.86 -2.49 -17.72
CA LEU A 31 0.34 -2.56 -18.57
C LEU A 31 0.99 -3.93 -18.37
N ARG A 32 1.12 -4.72 -19.45
CA ARG A 32 1.81 -6.02 -19.40
C ARG A 32 3.29 -5.86 -19.04
N ASP A 33 3.93 -4.80 -19.51
CA ASP A 33 5.27 -4.39 -19.09
C ASP A 33 5.21 -3.04 -18.36
N CYS A 34 4.72 -3.09 -17.13
CA CYS A 34 4.52 -1.90 -16.31
C CYS A 34 5.80 -1.19 -15.87
N GLY A 35 6.99 -1.67 -16.28
CA GLY A 35 8.28 -1.10 -15.87
C GLY A 35 8.54 -1.14 -14.37
N GLY A 36 7.78 -1.94 -13.60
CA GLY A 36 7.85 -1.97 -12.14
C GLY A 36 7.00 -0.91 -11.44
N LEU A 37 6.13 -0.20 -12.15
CA LEU A 37 5.38 0.89 -11.53
C LEU A 37 4.03 0.41 -11.01
N GLY A 38 3.77 0.70 -9.74
CA GLY A 38 2.43 0.69 -9.16
C GLY A 38 2.11 -0.54 -8.32
N ILE A 39 0.81 -0.68 -8.08
CA ILE A 39 0.21 -1.85 -7.45
C ILE A 39 -0.74 -2.50 -8.46
N CYS A 40 -0.46 -3.76 -8.81
CA CYS A 40 -1.30 -4.54 -9.70
C CYS A 40 -2.53 -5.04 -8.96
N SER A 41 -2.33 -5.62 -7.77
CA SER A 41 -3.42 -6.04 -6.90
C SER A 41 -2.98 -6.13 -5.45
N ILE A 42 -3.94 -5.98 -4.55
CA ILE A 42 -3.82 -6.25 -3.13
C ILE A 42 -4.88 -7.31 -2.81
N ARG A 43 -4.49 -8.39 -2.14
CA ARG A 43 -5.38 -9.51 -1.83
C ARG A 43 -5.24 -9.92 -0.38
N LEU A 44 -6.35 -10.33 0.24
CA LEU A 44 -6.28 -10.97 1.55
C LEU A 44 -5.47 -12.28 1.42
N ARG A 45 -4.55 -12.52 2.35
CA ARG A 45 -3.73 -13.74 2.28
C ARG A 45 -4.64 -14.98 2.38
N GLY A 46 -4.40 -15.97 1.53
CA GLY A 46 -5.22 -17.18 1.44
C GLY A 46 -6.40 -17.10 0.45
N GLN A 47 -6.63 -15.95 -0.20
CA GLN A 47 -7.60 -15.88 -1.30
C GLN A 47 -6.99 -16.41 -2.61
N ASN A 48 -7.42 -17.61 -3.02
CA ASN A 48 -7.08 -18.19 -4.32
C ASN A 48 -7.75 -17.41 -5.45
N THR A 49 -6.95 -16.87 -6.36
CA THR A 49 -7.45 -16.20 -7.57
C THR A 49 -6.42 -16.29 -8.70
N SER A 50 -6.94 -16.35 -9.93
CA SER A 50 -6.22 -16.44 -11.21
C SER A 50 -4.91 -15.66 -11.25
N ALA A 51 -3.92 -16.26 -11.93
CA ALA A 51 -2.58 -15.73 -12.15
C ALA A 51 -2.67 -14.34 -12.80
N ALA A 52 -2.45 -13.30 -12.00
CA ALA A 52 -2.27 -11.96 -12.52
C ALA A 52 -0.95 -11.90 -13.30
N ALA A 53 -0.89 -11.06 -14.33
CA ALA A 53 0.28 -10.92 -15.22
C ALA A 53 1.58 -10.50 -14.48
N CYS A 54 1.46 -9.84 -13.32
CA CYS A 54 2.62 -9.43 -12.53
C CYS A 54 3.10 -10.56 -11.59
N SER A 55 4.37 -10.92 -11.72
CA SER A 55 5.04 -12.02 -11.00
C SER A 55 5.45 -11.69 -9.57
N HIS A 56 5.70 -10.42 -9.24
CA HIS A 56 6.25 -10.01 -7.95
C HIS A 56 5.16 -9.89 -6.89
N VAL A 57 5.01 -10.92 -6.06
CA VAL A 57 4.08 -10.97 -4.93
C VAL A 57 4.83 -10.75 -3.63
N VAL A 58 4.41 -9.77 -2.84
CA VAL A 58 5.06 -9.38 -1.59
C VAL A 58 4.10 -9.53 -0.41
N PRO A 59 4.42 -10.41 0.56
CA PRO A 59 3.73 -10.49 1.84
C PRO A 59 3.71 -9.11 2.53
N THR A 60 2.51 -8.62 2.83
CA THR A 60 2.29 -7.27 3.35
C THR A 60 1.35 -7.31 4.55
N PHE A 61 1.48 -6.33 5.45
CA PHE A 61 0.46 -6.03 6.45
C PHE A 61 -0.13 -4.66 6.16
N LEU A 62 -1.46 -4.58 6.02
CA LEU A 62 -2.18 -3.32 5.80
C LEU A 62 -2.77 -2.79 7.09
N ARG A 63 -2.72 -1.48 7.27
CA ARG A 63 -3.32 -0.83 8.43
C ARG A 63 -3.81 0.56 8.10
N ILE A 64 -4.93 0.96 8.69
CA ILE A 64 -5.33 2.37 8.73
C ILE A 64 -4.64 3.03 9.92
N GLU A 65 -3.87 4.08 9.65
CA GLU A 65 -3.29 4.91 10.70
C GLU A 65 -4.36 5.84 11.26
N ALA A 66 -4.74 5.64 12.53
CA ALA A 66 -5.86 6.35 13.15
C ALA A 66 -5.67 7.88 13.15
N ALA A 67 -4.45 8.37 13.35
CA ALA A 67 -4.15 9.79 13.46
C ALA A 67 -4.32 10.54 12.12
N THR A 68 -4.05 9.89 11.00
CA THR A 68 -4.02 10.53 9.67
C THR A 68 -5.07 10.01 8.71
N GLY A 69 -5.72 8.88 9.04
CA GLY A 69 -6.62 8.14 8.15
C GLY A 69 -5.91 7.51 6.94
N ARG A 70 -4.57 7.48 6.92
CA ARG A 70 -3.78 6.95 5.80
C ARG A 70 -3.70 5.44 5.84
N LEU A 71 -3.58 4.83 4.66
CA LEU A 71 -3.30 3.42 4.53
C LEU A 71 -1.78 3.20 4.61
N LEU A 72 -1.34 2.45 5.61
CA LEU A 72 0.02 1.96 5.74
C LEU A 72 0.14 0.59 5.07
N LEU A 73 1.14 0.46 4.20
CA LEU A 73 1.56 -0.79 3.56
C LEU A 73 2.90 -1.19 4.15
N HIS A 74 2.92 -2.21 5.01
CA HIS A 74 4.16 -2.77 5.56
C HIS A 74 4.57 -3.99 4.73
N LEU A 75 5.38 -3.76 3.69
CA LEU A 75 5.91 -4.80 2.82
C LEU A 75 7.03 -5.54 3.56
N THR A 76 7.00 -6.87 3.57
CA THR A 76 8.03 -7.66 4.27
C THR A 76 9.36 -7.56 3.52
N GLY A 77 10.38 -6.99 4.17
CA GLY A 77 11.68 -6.70 3.56
C GLY A 77 12.40 -7.94 3.01
N ARG A 78 12.22 -9.10 3.66
CA ARG A 78 12.76 -10.40 3.18
C ARG A 78 12.23 -10.84 1.82
N ALA A 79 11.04 -10.38 1.42
CA ALA A 79 10.45 -10.68 0.12
C ALA A 79 10.83 -9.64 -0.96
N LEU A 80 11.57 -8.60 -0.58
CA LEU A 80 12.04 -7.54 -1.47
C LEU A 80 13.51 -7.76 -1.81
N THR A 81 13.77 -8.58 -2.82
CA THR A 81 15.12 -8.76 -3.37
C THR A 81 15.67 -7.44 -3.91
N PRO A 82 16.99 -7.28 -4.05
CA PRO A 82 17.58 -6.08 -4.65
C PRO A 82 16.98 -5.74 -6.03
N GLU A 83 16.68 -6.75 -6.84
CA GLU A 83 16.02 -6.58 -8.15
C GLU A 83 14.61 -6.00 -8.01
N VAL A 84 13.80 -6.54 -7.09
CA VAL A 84 12.45 -6.03 -6.83
C VAL A 84 12.51 -4.59 -6.31
N ARG A 85 13.50 -4.27 -5.47
CA ARG A 85 13.74 -2.93 -4.94
C ARG A 85 14.09 -1.94 -6.03
N GLU A 86 15.07 -2.26 -6.86
CA GLU A 86 15.47 -1.39 -7.96
C GLU A 86 14.34 -1.19 -8.97
N ARG A 87 13.58 -2.25 -9.25
CA ARG A 87 12.50 -2.19 -10.24
C ARG A 87 11.27 -1.43 -9.76
N HIS A 88 10.79 -1.68 -8.54
CA HIS A 88 9.50 -1.16 -8.06
C HIS A 88 9.61 0.01 -7.08
N PHE A 89 10.78 0.22 -6.51
CA PHE A 89 11.04 1.22 -5.48
C PHE A 89 12.22 2.13 -5.80
N ARG A 90 12.51 2.33 -7.10
CA ARG A 90 13.64 3.13 -7.57
C ARG A 90 13.69 4.51 -6.89
N GLY A 91 14.85 4.83 -6.34
CA GLY A 91 15.07 6.08 -5.60
C GLY A 91 14.32 6.16 -4.26
N GLY A 92 13.84 5.04 -3.71
CA GLY A 92 13.13 5.00 -2.43
C GLY A 92 11.66 5.41 -2.51
N PHE A 93 11.01 5.23 -3.67
CA PHE A 93 9.61 5.61 -3.86
C PHE A 93 8.76 4.49 -4.45
N LEU A 94 7.59 4.25 -3.86
CA LEU A 94 6.50 3.56 -4.54
C LEU A 94 5.77 4.56 -5.44
N THR A 95 5.73 4.28 -6.74
CA THR A 95 5.07 5.17 -7.72
C THR A 95 3.77 4.56 -8.22
N LEU A 96 2.64 5.22 -7.96
CA LEU A 96 1.33 4.88 -8.51
C LEU A 96 1.04 5.74 -9.74
N THR A 97 1.10 5.15 -10.93
CA THR A 97 0.78 5.84 -12.20
C THR A 97 -0.71 5.97 -12.46
N HIS A 98 -1.52 5.15 -11.79
CA HIS A 98 -2.98 5.15 -11.90
C HIS A 98 -3.63 5.03 -10.52
N PRO A 99 -4.83 5.60 -10.31
CA PRO A 99 -5.53 5.40 -9.04
C PRO A 99 -5.83 3.91 -8.83
N TYR A 100 -5.46 3.39 -7.68
CA TYR A 100 -5.73 2.00 -7.31
C TYR A 100 -7.01 1.91 -6.49
N ARG A 101 -8.00 1.16 -6.97
CA ARG A 101 -9.27 0.96 -6.25
C ARG A 101 -9.14 -0.20 -5.28
N LEU A 102 -9.45 0.03 -4.01
CA LEU A 102 -9.51 -1.05 -3.02
C LEU A 102 -10.74 -1.93 -3.29
N SER A 103 -10.55 -3.25 -3.15
CA SER A 103 -11.63 -4.21 -3.37
C SER A 103 -12.59 -4.24 -2.17
N PRO A 104 -13.89 -4.55 -2.37
CA PRO A 104 -14.85 -4.64 -1.27
C PRO A 104 -14.43 -5.59 -0.13
N PRO A 105 -13.81 -6.76 -0.39
CA PRO A 105 -13.26 -7.60 0.68
C PRO A 105 -12.20 -6.90 1.53
N LEU A 106 -11.31 -6.11 0.90
CA LEU A 106 -10.30 -5.34 1.64
C LEU A 106 -10.94 -4.24 2.47
N LEU A 107 -11.94 -3.53 1.93
CA LEU A 107 -12.63 -2.47 2.68
C LEU A 107 -13.28 -3.02 3.95
N ARG A 108 -14.01 -4.13 3.83
CA ARG A 108 -14.62 -4.80 4.98
C ARG A 108 -13.58 -5.25 6.00
N ALA A 109 -12.50 -5.86 5.55
CA ALA A 109 -11.44 -6.35 6.42
C ALA A 109 -10.64 -5.22 7.09
N LEU A 110 -10.57 -4.05 6.47
CA LEU A 110 -9.98 -2.83 7.04
C LEU A 110 -10.95 -2.06 7.94
N GLY A 111 -12.21 -2.52 8.10
CA GLY A 111 -13.24 -1.82 8.86
C GLY A 111 -13.68 -0.50 8.23
N LEU A 112 -13.45 -0.30 6.93
CA LEU A 112 -13.87 0.91 6.22
C LEU A 112 -15.35 0.79 5.83
N PRO A 113 -16.11 1.90 5.90
CA PRO A 113 -17.49 1.95 5.41
C PRO A 113 -17.62 1.46 3.96
N ALA A 114 -18.82 0.99 3.61
CA ALA A 114 -19.13 0.68 2.22
C ALA A 114 -18.98 1.95 1.37
N GLY A 115 -18.12 1.89 0.36
CA GLY A 115 -17.81 3.06 -0.47
C GLY A 115 -16.78 2.76 -1.55
N LYS A 116 -16.44 3.79 -2.32
CA LYS A 116 -15.37 3.71 -3.33
C LYS A 116 -14.12 4.39 -2.76
N TYR A 117 -13.22 3.59 -2.21
CA TYR A 117 -11.93 4.07 -1.75
C TYR A 117 -10.85 3.79 -2.79
N THR A 118 -10.03 4.80 -3.04
CA THR A 118 -8.95 4.74 -4.01
C THR A 118 -7.66 5.30 -3.41
N LEU A 119 -6.55 4.65 -3.73
CA LEU A 119 -5.22 5.23 -3.57
C LEU A 119 -4.98 6.12 -4.79
N PRO A 120 -4.77 7.44 -4.63
CA PRO A 120 -4.56 8.34 -5.76
C PRO A 120 -3.22 8.07 -6.45
N THR A 121 -3.01 8.70 -7.59
CA THR A 121 -1.72 8.71 -8.27
C THR A 121 -0.70 9.52 -7.47
N GLY A 122 0.57 9.15 -7.58
CA GLY A 122 1.64 9.88 -6.91
C GLY A 122 2.90 9.06 -6.69
N ARG A 123 3.90 9.72 -6.11
CA ARG A 123 5.15 9.10 -5.65
C ARG A 123 5.15 9.14 -4.13
N TYR A 124 5.25 7.96 -3.52
CA TYR A 124 5.15 7.80 -2.07
C TYR A 124 6.51 7.32 -1.55
N PRO A 125 7.14 8.06 -0.63
CA PRO A 125 8.41 7.62 -0.06
C PRO A 125 8.20 6.32 0.71
N ILE A 126 9.19 5.43 0.62
CA ILE A 126 9.24 4.22 1.44
C ILE A 126 10.23 4.42 2.58
N LEU A 127 9.84 3.97 3.76
CA LEU A 127 10.72 3.88 4.91
C LEU A 127 11.16 2.42 5.02
N ASP A 128 12.47 2.18 4.93
CA ASP A 128 13.06 0.84 5.02
C ASP A 128 13.89 0.73 6.30
N ASP A 129 13.52 -0.21 7.16
CA ASP A 129 14.26 -0.54 8.40
C ASP A 129 14.97 -1.90 8.31
N GLY A 130 14.98 -2.51 7.12
CA GLY A 130 15.53 -3.85 6.85
C GLY A 130 14.55 -4.99 7.12
N THR A 131 13.59 -4.82 8.03
CA THR A 131 12.54 -5.82 8.30
C THR A 131 11.29 -5.56 7.45
N PHE A 132 10.91 -4.29 7.34
CA PHE A 132 9.76 -3.81 6.57
C PHE A 132 10.16 -2.63 5.68
N CYS A 133 9.53 -2.58 4.50
CA CYS A 133 9.43 -1.36 3.72
C CYS A 133 8.02 -0.81 3.86
N THR A 134 7.90 0.34 4.51
CA THR A 134 6.61 0.96 4.82
C THR A 134 6.32 2.10 3.85
N ALA A 135 5.17 2.04 3.17
CA ALA A 135 4.63 3.16 2.41
C ALA A 135 3.36 3.69 3.09
N SER A 136 3.25 5.02 3.21
CA SER A 136 2.06 5.69 3.75
C SER A 136 1.30 6.37 2.63
N LEU A 137 0.11 5.85 2.29
CA LEU A 137 -0.69 6.32 1.17
C LEU A 137 -1.98 7.00 1.64
N PRO A 138 -2.37 8.13 1.03
CA PRO A 138 -3.65 8.74 1.32
C PRO A 138 -4.79 7.88 0.77
N LEU A 139 -5.92 7.86 1.47
CA LEU A 139 -7.14 7.24 0.99
C LEU A 139 -8.10 8.33 0.52
N ALA A 140 -8.43 8.31 -0.77
CA ALA A 140 -9.51 9.13 -1.31
C ALA A 140 -10.81 8.33 -1.28
N CYS A 141 -11.85 8.85 -0.61
CA CYS A 141 -13.19 8.28 -0.62
C CYS A 141 -14.07 9.08 -1.59
N VAL A 142 -14.68 8.41 -2.56
CA VAL A 142 -15.77 9.00 -3.34
C VAL A 142 -17.08 8.56 -2.71
N ILE A 143 -17.60 9.38 -1.80
CA ILE A 143 -18.96 9.24 -1.28
C ILE A 143 -19.90 9.69 -2.40
N ARG A 144 -20.64 8.76 -3.01
CA ARG A 144 -21.76 9.15 -3.88
C ARG A 144 -22.79 9.86 -3.01
N GLY A 145 -22.93 11.18 -3.16
CA GLY A 145 -24.00 11.94 -2.51
C GLY A 145 -23.64 13.30 -1.93
N ILE A 146 -22.36 13.71 -1.92
CA ILE A 146 -21.99 15.07 -1.51
C ILE A 146 -21.48 15.80 -2.75
N GLN A 147 -22.33 16.67 -3.31
CA GLN A 147 -21.89 17.69 -4.25
C GLN A 147 -20.73 18.46 -3.59
N PRO A 148 -19.61 18.72 -4.29
CA PRO A 148 -18.65 19.69 -3.80
C PRO A 148 -19.39 21.00 -3.58
N LEU A 149 -19.37 21.53 -2.35
CA LEU A 149 -19.83 22.89 -2.09
C LEU A 149 -19.06 23.81 -3.06
N PRO A 150 -19.76 24.67 -3.82
CA PRO A 150 -19.10 25.58 -4.75
C PRO A 150 -18.10 26.42 -3.96
N ARG A 151 -16.85 26.46 -4.43
CA ARG A 151 -15.86 27.37 -3.88
C ARG A 151 -16.38 28.80 -4.08
N PRO A 152 -16.31 29.67 -3.07
CA PRO A 152 -16.58 31.08 -3.28
C PRO A 152 -15.59 31.59 -4.34
N ALA A 153 -16.13 32.23 -5.37
CA ALA A 153 -15.34 32.94 -6.37
C ALA A 153 -14.48 33.98 -5.65
N ALA A 154 -13.20 34.05 -6.05
CA ALA A 154 -12.29 35.12 -5.66
C ALA A 154 -12.75 36.45 -6.28
#